data_AF-A0A2T0AUN7-F1
#
_entry.id   AF-A0A2T0AUN7-F1
#
_cell.length_a   1.000
_cell.length_b   1.000
_cell.length_c   1.000
_cell.angle_alpha   90.00
_cell.angle_beta   90.00
_cell.angle_gamma   90.00
#
_symmetry.space_group_name_H-M   'P 1'
#
loop_
_entity.id
_entity.type
_entity.pdbx_description
1 polymer ?
#
loop_
_entity_poly.entity_id
_entity_poly.type
_entity_poly.pdbx_seq_one_letter_code
_entity_poly.pdbx_strand_id
1 'polypeptide(L)'
;MDNQQLASIYKDILALRWEPVAVRLLRPSEAIPAGVTEPTATLRHCQAIIAARRGWSLYMPPRRHACPDGAAIMGLIPMPPKLQSGELYLLFKKLPTLECARKMIAVRPCFPAGSYEATLVAPLSKANFEADVVIFTLWPEQAMWLCCAQSYNSGERQGFNTSGYNSTCADLTVQPMQTGKMNISFGCYGSRAASDISDFELYLSLPAAQLEIVARSLQKLAQKSIPEARHKIYMPPVMEKVGVQKKNTLDVPAIQINIDAANCLGEGLCADFCPYGVFVMEEQDGRPVPIVKNPERCTACYTCVGQCPAGVIQVLQQ
;
A
#
# COMPACT_ATOMS: atom_id res chain seq x y z
N MET A 1 -10.67 0.96 -22.47
CA MET A 1 -10.91 2.27 -21.81
C MET A 1 -9.75 3.18 -22.14
N ASP A 2 -9.99 4.48 -22.36
CA ASP A 2 -8.88 5.42 -22.56
C ASP A 2 -8.18 5.79 -21.23
N ASN A 3 -7.04 6.47 -21.33
CA ASN A 3 -6.24 6.86 -20.17
C ASN A 3 -6.96 7.82 -19.22
N GLN A 4 -7.82 8.72 -19.72
CA GLN A 4 -8.55 9.67 -18.88
C GLN A 4 -9.64 8.95 -18.07
N GLN A 5 -10.38 8.05 -18.72
CA GLN A 5 -11.37 7.19 -18.07
C GLN A 5 -10.72 6.33 -16.98
N LEU A 6 -9.60 5.67 -17.29
CA LEU A 6 -8.86 4.87 -16.32
C LEU A 6 -8.42 5.73 -15.13
N ALA A 7 -7.81 6.88 -15.38
CA ALA A 7 -7.38 7.79 -14.31
C ALA A 7 -8.53 8.20 -13.39
N SER A 8 -9.71 8.54 -13.95
CA SER A 8 -10.90 8.87 -13.16
C SER A 8 -11.34 7.69 -12.30
N ILE A 9 -11.51 6.50 -12.90
CA ILE A 9 -11.95 5.30 -12.17
C ILE A 9 -11.06 5.03 -10.95
N TYR A 10 -9.73 5.03 -11.15
CA TYR A 10 -8.80 4.80 -10.05
C TYR A 10 -8.87 5.89 -8.98
N LYS A 11 -8.88 7.16 -9.39
CA LYS A 11 -8.92 8.28 -8.44
C LYS A 11 -10.20 8.27 -7.62
N ASP A 12 -11.34 8.08 -8.26
CA ASP A 12 -12.65 8.21 -7.64
C ASP A 12 -12.92 7.03 -6.69
N ILE A 13 -12.70 5.79 -7.15
CA ILE A 13 -12.99 4.60 -6.34
C ILE A 13 -12.02 4.48 -5.15
N LEU A 14 -10.73 4.69 -5.39
CA LEU A 14 -9.73 4.56 -4.33
C LEU A 14 -9.60 5.84 -3.49
N ALA A 15 -10.26 6.93 -3.86
CA ALA A 15 -10.11 8.26 -3.26
C ALA A 15 -8.64 8.72 -3.26
N LEU A 16 -7.96 8.59 -4.42
CA LEU A 16 -6.54 8.90 -4.52
C LEU A 16 -6.29 10.41 -4.39
N ARG A 17 -5.35 10.77 -3.52
CA ARG A 17 -4.84 12.15 -3.41
C ARG A 17 -4.11 12.58 -4.69
N TRP A 18 -3.35 11.67 -5.29
CA TRP A 18 -2.50 11.94 -6.44
C TRP A 18 -2.91 11.09 -7.63
N GLU A 19 -2.65 11.59 -8.83
CA GLU A 19 -2.94 10.84 -10.04
C GLU A 19 -1.94 9.70 -10.25
N PRO A 20 -2.38 8.52 -10.72
CA PRO A 20 -1.47 7.47 -11.16
C PRO A 20 -0.53 8.00 -12.26
N VAL A 21 0.73 7.56 -12.23
CA VAL A 21 1.78 8.04 -13.14
C VAL A 21 2.08 6.97 -14.18
N ALA A 22 1.83 7.28 -15.45
CA ALA A 22 2.29 6.48 -16.58
C ALA A 22 3.80 6.61 -16.74
N VAL A 23 4.48 5.48 -16.92
CA VAL A 23 5.92 5.40 -17.14
C VAL A 23 6.19 4.60 -18.41
N ARG A 24 7.05 5.14 -19.28
CA ARG A 24 7.60 4.44 -20.43
C ARG A 24 9.12 4.52 -20.44
N LEU A 25 9.79 3.42 -20.74
CA LEU A 25 11.21 3.42 -21.11
C LEU A 25 11.31 3.49 -22.63
N LEU A 26 11.82 4.60 -23.15
CA LEU A 26 11.91 4.85 -24.59
C LEU A 26 13.06 4.03 -25.18
N ARG A 27 12.77 3.16 -26.15
CA ARG A 27 13.82 2.36 -26.81
C ARG A 27 14.64 3.22 -27.77
N PRO A 28 15.87 2.79 -28.13
CA PRO A 28 16.63 3.45 -29.17
C PRO A 28 15.81 3.63 -30.46
N SER A 29 15.91 4.81 -31.06
CA SER A 29 15.18 5.20 -32.28
C SER A 29 13.67 5.39 -32.16
N GLU A 30 13.06 5.21 -30.98
CA GLU A 30 11.65 5.59 -30.78
C GLU A 30 11.51 7.12 -30.74
N ALA A 31 10.49 7.65 -31.41
CA ALA A 31 10.24 9.09 -31.43
C ALA A 31 9.81 9.59 -30.04
N ILE A 32 10.29 10.77 -29.66
CA ILE A 32 9.84 11.43 -28.43
C ILE A 32 8.39 11.90 -28.67
N PRO A 33 7.42 11.50 -27.84
CA PRO A 33 6.03 11.92 -27.99
C PRO A 33 5.91 13.44 -27.81
N ALA A 34 4.87 14.04 -28.40
CA ALA A 34 4.59 15.47 -28.19
C ALA A 34 4.25 15.76 -26.71
N GLY A 35 4.15 17.02 -26.29
CA GLY A 35 3.58 17.38 -24.98
C GLY A 35 4.38 16.96 -23.73
N VAL A 36 5.56 16.37 -23.89
CA VAL A 36 6.52 16.12 -22.80
C VAL A 36 7.60 17.19 -22.79
N THR A 37 8.13 17.50 -21.61
CA THR A 37 9.15 18.54 -21.43
C THR A 37 10.41 17.93 -20.81
N GLU A 38 11.58 18.28 -21.34
CA GLU A 38 12.85 17.98 -20.68
C GLU A 38 13.07 18.96 -19.52
N PRO A 39 13.24 18.51 -18.26
CA PRO A 39 13.45 19.42 -17.16
C PRO A 39 14.82 20.11 -17.26
N THR A 40 14.87 21.36 -16.82
CA THR A 40 16.10 22.18 -16.82
C THR A 40 17.12 21.70 -15.78
N ALA A 41 16.65 21.19 -14.65
CA ALA A 41 17.46 20.56 -13.62
C ALA A 41 17.55 19.04 -13.82
N THR A 42 18.58 18.41 -13.26
CA THR A 42 18.63 16.96 -13.16
C THR A 42 17.69 16.51 -12.03
N LEU A 43 16.88 15.48 -12.30
CA LEU A 43 15.96 14.89 -11.33
C LEU A 43 16.33 13.43 -11.10
N ARG A 44 16.10 12.93 -9.90
CA ARG A 44 16.06 11.47 -9.69
C ARG A 44 14.79 10.92 -10.34
N HIS A 45 14.81 9.66 -10.80
CA HIS A 45 13.60 9.02 -11.36
C HIS A 45 12.40 9.12 -10.41
N CYS A 46 12.60 8.89 -9.11
CA CYS A 46 11.54 9.09 -8.11
C CYS A 46 11.00 10.53 -8.05
N GLN A 47 11.85 11.55 -8.20
CA GLN A 47 11.40 12.95 -8.26
C GLN A 47 10.63 13.25 -9.54
N ALA A 48 10.98 12.61 -10.66
CA ALA A 48 10.21 12.70 -11.90
C ALA A 48 8.81 12.11 -11.74
N ILE A 49 8.67 10.97 -11.06
CA ILE A 49 7.35 10.38 -10.70
C ILE A 49 6.55 11.34 -9.81
N ILE A 50 7.18 11.98 -8.82
CA ILE A 50 6.52 12.97 -7.96
C ILE A 50 6.10 14.23 -8.72
N ALA A 51 6.91 14.71 -9.66
CA ALA A 51 6.51 15.81 -10.53
C ALA A 51 5.30 15.39 -11.40
N ALA A 52 5.34 14.17 -11.94
CA ALA A 52 4.27 13.65 -12.78
C ALA A 52 2.95 13.47 -12.03
N ARG A 53 2.96 12.95 -10.79
CA ARG A 53 1.72 12.83 -9.98
C ARG A 53 1.07 14.19 -9.68
N ARG A 54 1.80 15.30 -9.87
CA ARG A 54 1.36 16.70 -9.71
C ARG A 54 1.06 17.41 -11.05
N GLY A 55 1.05 16.70 -12.17
CA GLY A 55 0.58 17.25 -13.45
C GLY A 55 1.63 17.41 -14.55
N TRP A 56 2.91 17.15 -14.27
CA TRP A 56 4.01 17.33 -15.24
C TRP A 56 4.20 16.12 -16.16
N SER A 57 4.41 16.36 -17.46
CA SER A 57 4.78 15.30 -18.39
C SER A 57 6.24 15.52 -18.81
N LEU A 58 7.12 14.57 -18.48
CA LEU A 58 8.57 14.76 -18.56
C LEU A 58 9.23 13.73 -19.48
N TYR A 59 10.20 14.22 -20.24
CA TYR A 59 11.18 13.42 -20.98
C TYR A 59 12.54 13.50 -20.28
N MET A 60 13.07 12.35 -19.92
CA MET A 60 14.23 12.22 -19.04
C MET A 60 15.33 11.35 -19.70
N PRO A 61 16.17 11.94 -20.57
CA PRO A 61 17.35 11.27 -21.12
C PRO A 61 18.41 11.08 -20.02
N PRO A 62 19.45 10.23 -20.23
CA PRO A 62 20.51 9.97 -19.25
C PRO A 62 21.05 11.21 -18.54
N ARG A 63 21.32 12.30 -19.29
CA ARG A 63 21.84 13.57 -18.76
C ARG A 63 20.93 14.26 -17.75
N ARG A 64 19.65 13.89 -17.69
CA ARG A 64 18.66 14.44 -16.74
C ARG A 64 18.45 13.58 -15.52
N HIS A 65 19.01 12.37 -15.46
CA HIS A 65 18.93 11.54 -14.27
C HIS A 65 20.04 11.87 -13.26
N ALA A 66 19.65 12.41 -12.10
CA ALA A 66 20.57 12.72 -11.01
C ALA A 66 21.04 11.48 -10.22
N CYS A 67 20.37 10.34 -10.39
CA CYS A 67 20.71 9.09 -9.71
C CYS A 67 21.32 8.09 -10.70
N PRO A 68 22.66 7.90 -10.71
CA PRO A 68 23.30 6.99 -11.67
C PRO A 68 22.90 5.52 -11.45
N ASP A 69 22.67 5.12 -10.20
CA ASP A 69 22.16 3.77 -9.88
C ASP A 69 20.79 3.53 -10.51
N GLY A 70 19.88 4.51 -10.40
CA GLY A 70 18.55 4.43 -11.02
C GLY A 70 18.61 4.41 -12.54
N ALA A 71 19.42 5.28 -13.15
CA ALA A 71 19.59 5.34 -14.60
C ALA A 71 20.18 4.03 -15.17
N ALA A 72 21.17 3.46 -14.47
CA ALA A 72 21.79 2.21 -14.88
C ALA A 72 20.85 1.01 -14.72
N ILE A 73 20.09 0.93 -13.62
CA ILE A 73 19.07 -0.11 -13.40
C ILE A 73 18.05 -0.14 -14.54
N MET A 74 17.61 1.02 -15.01
CA MET A 74 16.65 1.14 -16.11
C MET A 74 17.29 0.96 -17.49
N GLY A 75 18.57 0.61 -17.57
CA GLY A 75 19.27 0.34 -18.83
C GLY A 75 19.66 1.57 -19.65
N LEU A 76 19.62 2.78 -19.06
CA LEU A 76 19.95 4.02 -19.76
C LEU A 76 21.46 4.23 -19.93
N ILE A 77 22.24 3.78 -18.96
CA ILE A 77 23.70 3.93 -18.90
C ILE A 77 24.35 2.65 -18.36
N PRO A 78 25.66 2.44 -18.58
CA PRO A 78 26.41 1.42 -17.87
C PRO A 78 26.38 1.65 -16.34
N MET A 79 26.32 0.55 -15.58
CA MET A 79 26.46 0.61 -14.13
C MET A 79 27.86 1.16 -13.77
N PRO A 80 27.97 2.22 -12.95
CA PRO A 80 29.28 2.73 -12.55
C PRO A 80 30.12 1.69 -11.79
N PRO A 81 31.44 1.60 -11.99
CA PRO A 81 32.27 0.54 -11.43
C PRO A 81 32.14 0.37 -9.90
N LYS A 82 32.11 1.48 -9.14
CA LYS A 82 31.96 1.45 -7.67
C LYS A 82 30.56 1.03 -7.19
N LEU A 83 29.54 1.24 -8.02
CA LEU A 83 28.19 0.73 -7.76
C LEU A 83 28.12 -0.75 -8.08
N GLN A 84 28.73 -1.17 -9.20
CA GLN A 84 28.79 -2.57 -9.62
C GLN A 84 29.59 -3.44 -8.64
N SER A 85 30.70 -2.95 -8.10
CA SER A 85 31.53 -3.70 -7.15
C SER A 85 30.90 -3.83 -5.75
N GLY A 86 29.94 -2.97 -5.42
CA GLY A 86 29.29 -2.86 -4.11
C GLY A 86 29.96 -1.86 -3.16
N GLU A 87 31.13 -1.30 -3.52
CA GLU A 87 31.89 -0.36 -2.67
C GLU A 87 31.07 0.84 -2.21
N LEU A 88 30.22 1.38 -3.10
CA LEU A 88 29.43 2.57 -2.77
C LEU A 88 28.41 2.29 -1.66
N TYR A 89 27.91 1.06 -1.54
CA TYR A 89 26.98 0.68 -0.47
C TYR A 89 27.66 0.62 0.90
N LEU A 90 28.95 0.25 0.94
CA LEU A 90 29.74 0.27 2.17
C LEU A 90 30.15 1.70 2.52
N LEU A 91 30.57 2.49 1.53
CA LEU A 91 30.97 3.88 1.75
C LEU A 91 29.84 4.71 2.35
N PHE A 92 28.60 4.47 1.92
CA PHE A 92 27.41 5.09 2.49
C PHE A 92 26.87 4.40 3.74
N LYS A 93 27.59 3.41 4.30
CA LYS A 93 27.23 2.64 5.49
C LYS A 93 25.82 2.01 5.40
N LYS A 94 25.39 1.66 4.19
CA LYS A 94 24.10 1.01 3.93
C LYS A 94 24.15 -0.49 4.19
N LEU A 95 25.31 -1.09 3.96
CA LEU A 95 25.54 -2.52 4.12
C LEU A 95 26.86 -2.79 4.85
N PRO A 96 26.92 -3.87 5.65
CA PRO A 96 28.06 -4.13 6.52
C PRO A 96 29.29 -4.67 5.77
N THR A 97 29.10 -5.37 4.65
CA THR A 97 30.19 -6.04 3.92
C THR A 97 29.97 -6.00 2.40
N LEU A 98 31.07 -6.14 1.63
CA LEU A 98 31.01 -6.25 0.17
C LEU A 98 30.24 -7.49 -0.29
N GLU A 99 30.30 -8.57 0.49
CA GLU A 99 29.55 -9.78 0.20
C GLU A 99 28.04 -9.51 0.24
N CYS A 100 27.53 -8.83 1.27
CA CYS A 100 26.13 -8.42 1.35
C CYS A 100 25.74 -7.51 0.17
N ALA A 101 26.60 -6.54 -0.18
CA ALA A 101 26.35 -5.65 -1.31
C ALA A 101 26.25 -6.40 -2.64
N ARG A 102 27.17 -7.33 -2.91
CA ARG A 102 27.17 -8.15 -4.12
C ARG A 102 25.94 -9.05 -4.23
N LYS A 103 25.54 -9.70 -3.13
CA LYS A 103 24.30 -10.49 -3.09
C LYS A 103 23.07 -9.64 -3.43
N MET A 104 22.96 -8.46 -2.83
CA MET A 104 21.86 -7.53 -3.11
C MET A 104 21.86 -7.05 -4.57
N ILE A 105 23.02 -6.72 -5.13
CA ILE A 105 23.16 -6.28 -6.52
C ILE A 105 22.81 -7.43 -7.49
N ALA A 106 23.21 -8.66 -7.19
CA ALA A 106 23.02 -9.81 -8.08
C ALA A 106 21.55 -10.21 -8.28
N VAL A 107 20.70 -10.04 -7.26
CA VAL A 107 19.27 -10.37 -7.32
C VAL A 107 18.41 -9.19 -7.78
N ARG A 108 18.99 -8.00 -7.91
CA ARG A 108 18.27 -6.79 -8.26
C ARG A 108 17.85 -6.81 -9.73
N PRO A 109 16.58 -6.54 -10.05
CA PRO A 109 16.14 -6.47 -11.44
C PRO A 109 16.77 -5.25 -12.12
N CYS A 110 17.35 -5.47 -13.30
CA CYS A 110 17.95 -4.43 -14.14
C CYS A 110 17.83 -4.78 -15.62
N PHE A 111 17.89 -3.76 -16.48
CA PHE A 111 18.05 -3.95 -17.93
C PHE A 111 19.52 -3.79 -18.35
N PRO A 112 19.94 -4.46 -19.45
CA PRO A 112 21.25 -4.21 -20.04
C PRO A 112 21.43 -2.73 -20.40
N ALA A 113 22.64 -2.21 -20.25
CA ALA A 113 22.96 -0.84 -20.63
C ALA A 113 22.70 -0.59 -22.12
N GLY A 114 22.09 0.54 -22.45
CA GLY A 114 21.71 0.89 -23.82
C GLY A 114 20.40 0.27 -24.29
N SER A 115 19.68 -0.47 -23.44
CA SER A 115 18.35 -1.00 -23.81
C SER A 115 17.32 0.11 -24.04
N TYR A 116 17.53 1.28 -23.41
CA TYR A 116 16.63 2.42 -23.45
C TYR A 116 17.42 3.74 -23.46
N GLU A 117 16.88 4.78 -24.08
CA GLU A 117 17.53 6.09 -24.24
C GLU A 117 16.91 7.19 -23.37
N ALA A 118 15.72 6.97 -22.80
CA ALA A 118 15.09 7.91 -21.89
C ALA A 118 14.00 7.24 -21.05
N THR A 119 13.60 7.92 -19.97
CA THR A 119 12.31 7.66 -19.33
C THR A 119 11.31 8.74 -19.69
N LEU A 120 10.07 8.35 -19.90
CA LEU A 120 8.92 9.24 -20.06
C LEU A 120 8.02 9.02 -18.85
N VAL A 121 7.57 10.11 -18.22
CA VAL A 121 6.64 10.05 -17.10
C VAL A 121 5.56 11.12 -17.28
N ALA A 122 4.30 10.77 -17.00
CA ALA A 122 3.18 11.70 -17.08
C ALA A 122 2.05 11.26 -16.14
N PRO A 123 1.17 12.17 -15.66
CA PRO A 123 -0.12 11.76 -15.12
C PRO A 123 -0.83 10.87 -16.14
N LEU A 124 -1.47 9.78 -15.68
CA LEU A 124 -2.10 8.81 -16.56
C LEU A 124 -3.06 9.49 -17.55
N SER A 125 -3.91 10.41 -17.10
CA SER A 125 -4.87 11.14 -17.96
C SER A 125 -4.22 12.00 -19.05
N LYS A 126 -2.95 12.39 -18.88
CA LYS A 126 -2.19 13.21 -19.83
C LYS A 126 -1.17 12.40 -20.64
N ALA A 127 -1.02 11.11 -20.35
CA ALA A 127 -0.08 10.26 -21.06
C ALA A 127 -0.54 10.06 -22.50
N ASN A 128 0.24 10.62 -23.43
CA ASN A 128 0.03 10.50 -24.88
C ASN A 128 1.03 9.52 -25.53
N PHE A 129 1.49 8.57 -24.73
CA PHE A 129 2.36 7.48 -25.11
C PHE A 129 1.85 6.20 -24.46
N GLU A 130 2.22 5.05 -25.04
CA GLU A 130 1.92 3.75 -24.44
C GLU A 130 2.83 3.51 -23.23
N ALA A 131 2.23 3.53 -22.04
CA ALA A 131 2.94 3.23 -20.81
C ALA A 131 3.39 1.76 -20.79
N ASP A 132 4.57 1.48 -20.27
CA ASP A 132 4.97 0.12 -19.93
C ASP A 132 4.37 -0.29 -18.58
N VAL A 133 4.40 0.65 -17.63
CA VAL A 133 3.84 0.49 -16.27
C VAL A 133 3.16 1.77 -15.82
N VAL A 134 2.26 1.64 -14.85
CA VAL A 134 1.66 2.77 -14.13
C VAL A 134 1.94 2.63 -12.66
N ILE A 135 2.49 3.70 -12.08
CA ILE A 135 2.88 3.78 -10.67
C ILE A 135 1.86 4.60 -9.90
N PHE A 136 1.37 4.03 -8.80
CA PHE A 136 0.42 4.64 -7.90
C PHE A 136 1.12 5.03 -6.61
N THR A 137 0.90 6.25 -6.12
CA THR A 137 1.22 6.62 -4.73
C THR A 137 -0.04 6.46 -3.87
N LEU A 138 0.04 5.59 -2.87
CA LEU A 138 -1.14 5.06 -2.17
C LEU A 138 -0.95 5.07 -0.67
N TRP A 139 -2.05 5.12 0.06
CA TRP A 139 -2.11 4.61 1.42
C TRP A 139 -2.22 3.07 1.43
N PRO A 140 -1.84 2.40 2.53
CA PRO A 140 -1.88 0.93 2.60
C PRO A 140 -3.23 0.31 2.24
N GLU A 141 -4.34 0.93 2.64
CA GLU A 141 -5.70 0.46 2.31
C GLU A 141 -5.97 0.51 0.80
N GLN A 142 -5.55 1.58 0.12
CA GLN A 142 -5.75 1.73 -1.32
C GLN A 142 -4.94 0.70 -2.10
N ALA A 143 -3.73 0.38 -1.63
CA ALA A 143 -2.91 -0.68 -2.18
C ALA A 143 -3.55 -2.06 -1.98
N MET A 144 -4.12 -2.32 -0.79
CA MET A 144 -4.88 -3.54 -0.53
C MET A 144 -6.03 -3.71 -1.53
N TRP A 145 -6.77 -2.64 -1.84
CA TRP A 145 -7.86 -2.73 -2.84
C TRP A 145 -7.38 -3.04 -4.25
N LEU A 146 -6.20 -2.56 -4.65
CA LEU A 146 -5.59 -2.96 -5.92
C LEU A 146 -5.25 -4.45 -5.94
N CYS A 147 -4.72 -4.99 -4.84
CA CYS A 147 -4.49 -6.43 -4.69
C CYS A 147 -5.81 -7.22 -4.77
N CYS A 148 -6.83 -6.79 -4.02
CA CYS A 148 -8.16 -7.40 -4.06
C CYS A 148 -8.76 -7.35 -5.46
N ALA A 149 -8.62 -6.24 -6.19
CA ALA A 149 -9.10 -6.11 -7.56
C ALA A 149 -8.35 -7.04 -8.53
N GLN A 150 -7.04 -7.21 -8.36
CA GLN A 150 -6.30 -8.18 -9.16
C GLN A 150 -6.72 -9.63 -8.84
N SER A 151 -6.86 -9.99 -7.57
CA SER A 151 -7.35 -11.32 -7.16
C SER A 151 -8.81 -11.56 -7.56
N TYR A 152 -9.66 -10.52 -7.58
CA TYR A 152 -11.04 -10.63 -8.05
C TYR A 152 -11.10 -11.12 -9.50
N ASN A 153 -10.14 -10.69 -10.34
CA ASN A 153 -10.07 -11.10 -11.73
C ASN A 153 -9.38 -12.45 -11.93
N SER A 154 -8.26 -12.73 -11.24
CA SER A 154 -7.45 -13.92 -11.52
C SER A 154 -7.63 -15.07 -10.53
N GLY A 155 -8.16 -14.81 -9.33
CA GLY A 155 -8.14 -15.75 -8.20
C GLY A 155 -6.75 -15.95 -7.58
N GLU A 156 -5.70 -15.34 -8.14
CA GLU A 156 -4.32 -15.55 -7.70
C GLU A 156 -3.94 -14.65 -6.52
N ARG A 157 -2.97 -15.11 -5.74
CA ARG A 157 -2.33 -14.33 -4.67
C ARG A 157 -1.16 -13.56 -5.24
N GLN A 158 -1.06 -12.27 -4.92
CA GLN A 158 0.07 -11.45 -5.35
C GLN A 158 1.35 -11.86 -4.60
N GLY A 159 2.44 -11.98 -5.34
CA GLY A 159 3.79 -12.13 -4.82
C GLY A 159 4.60 -10.89 -5.15
N PHE A 160 5.15 -10.23 -4.12
CA PHE A 160 5.92 -9.01 -4.28
C PHE A 160 7.41 -9.26 -4.10
N ASN A 161 8.23 -8.57 -4.90
CA ASN A 161 9.68 -8.58 -4.79
C ASN A 161 10.15 -7.15 -4.49
N THR A 162 10.42 -6.86 -3.22
CA THR A 162 10.85 -5.53 -2.75
C THR A 162 11.84 -5.68 -1.61
N SER A 163 12.77 -4.73 -1.51
CA SER A 163 13.87 -4.77 -0.53
C SER A 163 14.03 -3.48 0.29
N GLY A 164 13.22 -2.45 0.03
CA GLY A 164 13.44 -1.10 0.57
C GLY A 164 14.64 -0.36 -0.07
N TYR A 165 15.32 -0.99 -1.03
CA TYR A 165 16.30 -0.37 -1.92
C TYR A 165 15.74 -0.27 -3.34
N ASN A 166 16.25 0.68 -4.13
CA ASN A 166 15.95 0.78 -5.56
C ASN A 166 14.45 0.79 -5.95
N SER A 167 13.63 1.52 -5.18
CA SER A 167 12.16 1.59 -5.32
C SER A 167 11.62 1.90 -6.72
N THR A 168 11.50 3.17 -7.12
CA THR A 168 10.77 3.49 -8.37
C THR A 168 11.45 2.98 -9.63
N CYS A 169 12.78 2.81 -9.61
CA CYS A 169 13.53 2.26 -10.74
C CYS A 169 13.44 0.72 -10.81
N ALA A 170 13.88 -0.01 -9.78
CA ALA A 170 13.92 -1.47 -9.83
C ALA A 170 12.54 -2.07 -9.50
N ASP A 171 11.99 -1.78 -8.32
CA ASP A 171 10.76 -2.43 -7.83
C ASP A 171 9.53 -2.07 -8.66
N LEU A 172 9.42 -0.83 -9.15
CA LEU A 172 8.17 -0.33 -9.75
C LEU A 172 8.24 -0.09 -11.27
N THR A 173 9.43 -0.06 -11.85
CA THR A 173 9.61 0.07 -13.30
C THR A 173 10.14 -1.23 -13.88
N VAL A 174 11.35 -1.66 -13.50
CA VAL A 174 11.97 -2.85 -14.13
C VAL A 174 11.28 -4.15 -13.74
N GLN A 175 11.00 -4.38 -12.46
CA GLN A 175 10.40 -5.63 -11.97
C GLN A 175 9.04 -5.93 -12.64
N PRO A 176 8.07 -4.98 -12.72
CA PRO A 176 6.80 -5.24 -13.41
C PRO A 176 6.96 -5.38 -14.92
N MET A 177 7.87 -4.62 -15.55
CA MET A 177 8.16 -4.75 -16.99
C MET A 177 8.73 -6.13 -17.34
N GLN A 178 9.61 -6.67 -16.51
CA GLN A 178 10.25 -7.98 -16.75
C GLN A 178 9.32 -9.15 -16.44
N THR A 179 8.52 -9.04 -15.38
CA THR A 179 7.68 -10.16 -14.91
C THR A 179 6.26 -10.13 -15.46
N GLY A 180 5.81 -8.99 -15.98
CA GLY A 180 4.41 -8.77 -16.30
C GLY A 180 3.49 -8.88 -15.09
N LYS A 181 4.00 -8.68 -13.87
CA LYS A 181 3.23 -8.78 -12.62
C LYS A 181 3.25 -7.47 -11.86
N MET A 182 2.16 -7.19 -11.13
CA MET A 182 2.09 -6.08 -10.18
C MET A 182 3.23 -6.17 -9.17
N ASN A 183 3.80 -5.04 -8.77
CA ASN A 183 4.75 -5.00 -7.66
C ASN A 183 4.54 -3.81 -6.72
N ILE A 184 4.98 -3.96 -5.48
CA ILE A 184 4.89 -2.95 -4.42
C ILE A 184 6.29 -2.42 -4.07
N SER A 185 6.35 -1.21 -3.53
CA SER A 185 7.56 -0.69 -2.92
C SER A 185 7.24 0.25 -1.78
N PHE A 186 7.98 0.14 -0.68
CA PHE A 186 7.83 1.03 0.47
C PHE A 186 8.44 2.41 0.26
N GLY A 187 8.97 2.73 -0.93
CA GLY A 187 9.83 3.89 -1.12
C GLY A 187 11.22 3.62 -0.55
N CYS A 188 12.25 3.71 -1.39
CA CYS A 188 13.59 3.37 -0.94
C CYS A 188 14.18 4.47 -0.08
N TYR A 189 15.20 4.13 0.72
CA TYR A 189 15.94 5.08 1.56
C TYR A 189 16.25 6.39 0.82
N GLY A 190 16.83 6.30 -0.38
CA GLY A 190 17.18 7.48 -1.18
C GLY A 190 15.98 8.21 -1.77
N SER A 191 14.87 7.51 -2.05
CA SER A 191 13.64 8.15 -2.53
C SER A 191 12.99 8.95 -1.41
N ARG A 192 12.81 8.34 -0.22
CA ARG A 192 12.20 9.02 0.94
C ARG A 192 13.04 10.23 1.38
N ALA A 193 14.36 10.16 1.29
CA ALA A 193 15.23 11.30 1.58
C ALA A 193 15.20 12.42 0.52
N ALA A 194 14.78 12.13 -0.72
CA ALA A 194 14.89 13.08 -1.85
C ALA A 194 13.53 13.51 -2.44
N SER A 195 12.41 13.12 -1.81
CA SER A 195 11.06 13.41 -2.27
C SER A 195 10.10 13.65 -1.11
N ASP A 196 8.87 14.03 -1.41
CA ASP A 196 7.80 14.35 -0.47
C ASP A 196 6.88 13.15 -0.16
N ILE A 197 7.38 11.92 -0.30
CA ILE A 197 6.65 10.72 0.11
C ILE A 197 6.49 10.76 1.63
N SER A 198 5.25 10.68 2.12
CA SER A 198 4.99 10.66 3.56
C SER A 198 5.19 9.26 4.17
N ASP A 199 5.25 9.19 5.51
CA ASP A 199 5.36 7.93 6.24
C ASP A 199 4.10 7.04 6.09
N PHE A 200 2.99 7.61 5.64
CA PHE A 200 1.73 6.90 5.37
C PHE A 200 1.56 6.55 3.89
N GLU A 201 2.49 6.96 3.02
CA GLU A 201 2.47 6.65 1.59
C GLU A 201 3.40 5.47 1.28
N LEU A 202 2.91 4.57 0.43
CA LEU A 202 3.69 3.55 -0.26
C LEU A 202 3.43 3.65 -1.77
N TYR A 203 4.15 2.85 -2.55
CA TYR A 203 3.91 2.74 -3.97
C TYR A 203 3.50 1.34 -4.39
N LEU A 204 2.69 1.31 -5.45
CA LEU A 204 2.36 0.08 -6.16
C LEU A 204 2.40 0.36 -7.66
N SER A 205 2.79 -0.63 -8.45
CA SER A 205 2.88 -0.52 -9.90
C SER A 205 2.12 -1.65 -10.59
N LEU A 206 1.43 -1.30 -11.66
CA LEU A 206 0.76 -2.23 -12.55
C LEU A 206 1.43 -2.20 -13.93
N PRO A 207 1.69 -3.35 -14.57
CA PRO A 207 1.91 -3.40 -16.01
C PRO A 207 0.72 -2.76 -16.73
N ALA A 208 0.97 -1.93 -17.75
CA ALA A 208 -0.10 -1.16 -18.39
C ALA A 208 -1.23 -2.04 -18.96
N ALA A 209 -0.88 -3.22 -19.47
CA ALA A 209 -1.83 -4.22 -19.97
C ALA A 209 -2.87 -4.69 -18.93
N GLN A 210 -2.61 -4.51 -17.63
CA GLN A 210 -3.51 -4.93 -16.54
C GLN A 210 -4.42 -3.81 -16.03
N LEU A 211 -4.22 -2.57 -16.46
CA LEU A 211 -4.98 -1.42 -15.95
C LEU A 211 -6.48 -1.58 -16.16
N GLU A 212 -6.90 -1.90 -17.38
CA GLU A 212 -8.33 -1.94 -17.70
C GLU A 212 -9.06 -3.03 -16.91
N ILE A 213 -8.46 -4.21 -16.78
CA ILE A 213 -9.10 -5.32 -16.08
C ILE A 213 -9.16 -5.09 -14.56
N VAL A 214 -8.13 -4.48 -13.98
CA VAL A 214 -8.12 -4.09 -12.57
C VAL A 214 -9.12 -2.96 -12.31
N ALA A 215 -9.22 -1.97 -13.19
CA ALA A 215 -10.21 -0.88 -13.10
C ALA A 215 -11.65 -1.43 -13.11
N ARG A 216 -11.96 -2.37 -14.01
CA ARG A 216 -13.27 -3.05 -14.05
C ARG A 216 -13.56 -3.83 -12.76
N SER A 217 -12.54 -4.48 -12.19
CA SER A 217 -12.67 -5.22 -10.93
C SER A 217 -12.90 -4.28 -9.74
N LEU A 218 -12.20 -3.15 -9.71
CA LEU A 218 -12.47 -2.09 -8.73
C LEU A 218 -13.90 -1.56 -8.82
N GLN A 219 -14.43 -1.35 -10.03
CA GLN A 219 -15.83 -0.93 -10.21
C GLN A 219 -16.82 -1.93 -9.61
N LYS A 220 -16.53 -3.24 -9.67
CA LYS A 220 -17.35 -4.27 -9.01
C LYS A 220 -17.21 -4.24 -7.49
N LEU A 221 -15.99 -4.16 -6.99
CA LEU A 221 -15.72 -4.08 -5.55
C LEU A 221 -16.30 -2.80 -4.92
N ALA A 222 -16.36 -1.70 -5.68
CA ALA A 222 -16.93 -0.43 -5.27
C ALA A 222 -18.44 -0.49 -5.01
N GLN A 223 -19.16 -1.48 -5.56
CA GLN A 223 -20.60 -1.64 -5.35
C GLN A 223 -20.95 -2.08 -3.94
N LYS A 224 -20.02 -2.75 -3.24
CA LYS A 224 -20.29 -3.35 -1.92
C LYS A 224 -19.08 -3.39 -1.00
N SER A 225 -18.04 -4.13 -1.37
CA SER A 225 -16.92 -4.47 -0.48
C SER A 225 -16.13 -3.24 0.00
N ILE A 226 -15.82 -2.31 -0.92
CA ILE A 226 -15.08 -1.08 -0.58
C ILE A 226 -15.87 -0.19 0.38
N PRO A 227 -17.14 0.19 0.09
CA PRO A 227 -17.89 1.02 1.02
C PRO A 227 -18.16 0.30 2.35
N GLU A 228 -18.52 -0.99 2.37
CA GLU A 228 -18.75 -1.72 3.62
C GLU A 228 -17.51 -1.71 4.52
N ALA A 229 -16.33 -2.02 3.97
CA ALA A 229 -15.08 -2.01 4.73
C ALA A 229 -14.71 -0.61 5.25
N ARG A 230 -14.95 0.44 4.46
CA ARG A 230 -14.71 1.84 4.87
C ARG A 230 -15.68 2.30 5.95
N HIS A 231 -16.94 1.85 5.90
CA HIS A 231 -17.96 2.07 6.93
C HIS A 231 -17.86 1.11 8.13
N LYS A 232 -16.86 0.22 8.16
CA LYS A 232 -16.66 -0.78 9.21
C LYS A 232 -17.85 -1.73 9.39
N ILE A 233 -18.58 -2.01 8.31
CA ILE A 233 -19.65 -2.99 8.27
C ILE A 233 -19.01 -4.38 8.16
N TYR A 234 -18.87 -5.05 9.31
CA TYR A 234 -18.35 -6.41 9.38
C TYR A 234 -19.49 -7.42 9.41
N MET A 235 -19.57 -8.29 8.41
CA MET A 235 -20.48 -9.43 8.44
C MET A 235 -19.80 -10.57 9.19
N PRO A 236 -20.31 -10.98 10.37
CA PRO A 236 -19.74 -12.10 11.09
C PRO A 236 -19.80 -13.36 10.21
N PRO A 237 -18.80 -14.24 10.25
CA PRO A 237 -18.84 -15.51 9.54
C PRO A 237 -20.10 -16.28 9.95
N VAL A 238 -20.78 -16.88 8.99
CA VAL A 238 -21.87 -17.83 9.27
C VAL A 238 -21.22 -19.03 9.96
N MET A 239 -21.25 -19.02 11.29
CA MET A 239 -20.64 -20.07 12.10
C MET A 239 -21.51 -21.34 12.00
N GLU A 240 -21.22 -22.22 11.03
CA GLU A 240 -21.57 -23.62 11.18
C GLU A 240 -20.63 -24.24 12.24
N LYS A 241 -20.97 -24.02 13.52
CA LYS A 241 -20.45 -24.73 14.70
C LYS A 241 -18.92 -24.99 14.72
N VAL A 242 -18.10 -23.98 14.43
CA VAL A 242 -16.66 -24.08 14.70
C VAL A 242 -16.44 -23.88 16.20
N GLY A 243 -16.14 -24.97 16.91
CA GLY A 243 -15.72 -24.94 18.31
C GLY A 243 -16.86 -24.86 19.32
N VAL A 244 -17.66 -25.93 19.44
CA VAL A 244 -18.27 -26.22 20.74
C VAL A 244 -17.10 -26.49 21.70
N GLN A 245 -16.68 -25.47 22.45
CA GLN A 245 -15.75 -25.67 23.56
C GLN A 245 -16.39 -26.73 24.48
N LYS A 246 -15.79 -27.93 24.54
CA LYS A 246 -16.01 -28.79 25.69
C LYS A 246 -15.55 -27.99 26.90
N LYS A 247 -16.47 -27.68 27.82
CA LYS A 247 -16.15 -27.10 29.13
C LYS A 247 -15.10 -28.01 29.80
N ASN A 248 -13.83 -27.65 29.71
CA ASN A 248 -12.81 -28.15 30.63
C ASN A 248 -12.83 -27.19 31.81
N THR A 249 -13.36 -27.69 32.93
CA THR A 249 -13.49 -26.99 34.22
C THR A 249 -12.17 -26.93 34.97
N LEU A 250 -11.10 -26.39 34.37
CA LEU A 250 -9.82 -26.19 35.06
C LEU A 250 -9.14 -24.89 34.59
N ASP A 251 -8.98 -23.98 35.56
CA ASP A 251 -8.20 -22.72 35.59
C ASP A 251 -8.52 -21.66 34.53
N VAL A 252 -9.68 -20.99 34.67
CA VAL A 252 -9.93 -19.69 34.05
C VAL A 252 -9.36 -18.60 34.98
N PRO A 253 -8.40 -17.76 34.55
CA PRO A 253 -7.95 -16.62 35.34
C PRO A 253 -9.14 -15.72 35.69
N ALA A 254 -9.20 -15.24 36.93
CA ALA A 254 -10.36 -14.49 37.41
C ALA A 254 -10.39 -13.11 36.71
N ILE A 255 -11.24 -13.00 35.68
CA ILE A 255 -11.44 -11.73 34.98
C ILE A 255 -12.37 -10.85 35.80
N GLN A 256 -11.85 -9.74 36.30
CA GLN A 256 -12.62 -8.72 37.00
C GLN A 256 -13.01 -7.61 36.03
N ILE A 257 -14.29 -7.23 36.03
CA ILE A 257 -14.83 -6.15 35.20
C ILE A 257 -15.37 -5.06 36.12
N ASN A 258 -14.83 -3.85 36.02
CA ASN A 258 -15.29 -2.69 36.77
C ASN A 258 -15.93 -1.68 35.81
N ILE A 259 -17.06 -1.11 36.21
CA ILE A 259 -17.79 -0.10 35.44
C ILE A 259 -18.02 1.09 36.36
N ASP A 260 -17.54 2.27 35.97
CA ASP A 260 -17.93 3.52 36.62
C ASP A 260 -19.32 3.94 36.13
N ALA A 261 -20.33 3.47 36.85
CA ALA A 261 -21.73 3.75 36.54
C ALA A 261 -22.05 5.25 36.66
N ALA A 262 -21.36 6.02 37.51
CA ALA A 262 -21.62 7.44 37.69
C ALA A 262 -21.37 8.20 36.38
N ASN A 263 -20.28 7.89 35.69
CA ASN A 263 -19.87 8.53 34.44
C ASN A 263 -20.35 7.81 33.16
N CYS A 264 -21.18 6.77 33.30
CA CYS A 264 -21.73 6.06 32.14
C CYS A 264 -22.77 6.91 31.39
N LEU A 265 -22.62 6.99 30.06
CA LEU A 265 -23.54 7.70 29.16
C LEU A 265 -24.78 6.86 28.77
N GLY A 266 -24.78 5.55 29.07
CA GLY A 266 -25.93 4.67 28.84
C GLY A 266 -26.18 4.25 27.39
N GLU A 267 -25.21 4.42 26.50
CA GLU A 267 -25.36 4.16 25.06
C GLU A 267 -25.51 2.68 24.66
N GLY A 268 -25.23 1.74 25.56
CA GLY A 268 -25.42 0.31 25.29
C GLY A 268 -24.32 -0.39 24.49
N LEU A 269 -23.34 0.35 23.94
CA LEU A 269 -22.30 -0.21 23.06
C LEU A 269 -21.53 -1.39 23.66
N CYS A 270 -21.27 -1.39 24.97
CA CYS A 270 -20.61 -2.52 25.61
C CYS A 270 -21.43 -3.83 25.59
N ALA A 271 -22.76 -3.74 25.61
CA ALA A 271 -23.65 -4.87 25.46
C ALA A 271 -23.74 -5.29 23.98
N ASP A 272 -23.91 -4.34 23.08
CA ASP A 272 -24.05 -4.59 21.64
C ASP A 272 -22.79 -5.24 21.03
N PHE A 273 -21.61 -4.78 21.44
CA PHE A 273 -20.33 -5.24 20.91
C PHE A 273 -19.69 -6.37 21.73
N CYS A 274 -20.34 -6.87 22.78
CA CYS A 274 -19.84 -8.04 23.50
C CYS A 274 -20.29 -9.33 22.80
N PRO A 275 -19.41 -10.06 22.09
CA PRO A 275 -19.81 -11.27 21.37
C PRO A 275 -20.20 -12.43 22.31
N TYR A 276 -19.94 -12.29 23.61
CA TYR A 276 -20.19 -13.30 24.62
C TYR A 276 -21.36 -12.95 25.56
N GLY A 277 -22.02 -11.79 25.35
CA GLY A 277 -23.18 -11.36 26.13
C GLY A 277 -22.89 -11.16 27.62
N VAL A 278 -21.73 -10.57 27.93
CA VAL A 278 -21.30 -10.31 29.31
C VAL A 278 -22.12 -9.21 29.96
N PHE A 279 -22.54 -8.20 29.18
CA PHE A 279 -23.25 -7.01 29.67
C PHE A 279 -24.74 -7.06 29.31
N VAL A 280 -25.58 -6.55 30.21
CA VAL A 280 -27.00 -6.26 29.98
C VAL A 280 -27.28 -4.84 30.42
N MET A 281 -28.05 -4.10 29.62
CA MET A 281 -28.48 -2.76 30.00
C MET A 281 -29.69 -2.84 30.93
N GLU A 282 -29.58 -2.25 32.12
CA GLU A 282 -30.67 -2.13 33.08
C GLU A 282 -30.86 -0.65 33.44
N GLU A 283 -32.08 -0.28 33.82
CA GLU A 283 -32.39 1.08 34.22
C GLU A 283 -32.03 1.30 35.70
N GLN A 284 -31.15 2.25 35.97
CA GLN A 284 -30.81 2.69 37.33
C GLN A 284 -30.91 4.21 37.38
N ASP A 285 -31.65 4.74 38.36
CA ASP A 285 -31.87 6.17 38.54
C ASP A 285 -32.37 6.90 37.27
N GLY A 286 -33.24 6.25 36.50
CA GLY A 286 -33.85 6.80 35.28
C GLY A 286 -32.92 6.85 34.07
N ARG A 287 -31.77 6.16 34.11
CA ARG A 287 -30.85 6.03 32.97
C ARG A 287 -30.43 4.58 32.74
N PRO A 288 -30.23 4.16 31.47
CA PRO A 288 -29.70 2.84 31.17
C PRO A 288 -28.23 2.75 31.57
N VAL A 289 -27.84 1.74 32.33
CA VAL A 289 -26.45 1.45 32.70
C VAL A 289 -26.14 -0.03 32.45
N PRO A 290 -24.91 -0.37 32.03
CA PRO A 290 -24.53 -1.75 31.81
C PRO A 290 -24.24 -2.48 33.12
N ILE A 291 -24.83 -3.66 33.26
CA ILE A 291 -24.61 -4.60 34.37
C ILE A 291 -23.90 -5.84 33.84
N VAL A 292 -22.87 -6.28 34.56
CA VAL A 292 -22.12 -7.50 34.24
C VAL A 292 -22.94 -8.71 34.72
N LYS A 293 -23.62 -9.38 33.79
CA LYS A 293 -24.53 -10.49 34.09
C LYS A 293 -23.89 -11.86 33.94
N ASN A 294 -22.96 -12.01 32.99
CA ASN A 294 -22.28 -13.28 32.70
C ASN A 294 -20.75 -13.07 32.70
N PRO A 295 -20.13 -12.69 33.85
CA PRO A 295 -18.69 -12.40 33.92
C PRO A 295 -17.81 -13.59 33.49
N GLU A 296 -18.26 -14.81 33.74
CA GLU A 296 -17.57 -16.06 33.39
C GLU A 296 -17.43 -16.30 31.89
N ARG A 297 -18.21 -15.57 31.06
CA ARG A 297 -18.10 -15.62 29.60
C ARG A 297 -17.14 -14.60 29.03
N CYS A 298 -16.59 -13.71 29.86
CA CYS A 298 -15.62 -12.73 29.42
C CYS A 298 -14.33 -13.44 28.97
N THR A 299 -13.82 -13.08 27.79
CA THR A 299 -12.55 -13.58 27.26
C THR A 299 -11.44 -12.53 27.29
N ALA A 300 -11.70 -11.37 27.93
CA ALA A 300 -10.81 -10.21 27.95
C ALA A 300 -10.34 -9.79 26.55
N CYS A 301 -11.25 -9.74 25.57
CA CYS A 301 -10.96 -9.20 24.23
C CYS A 301 -10.88 -7.67 24.17
N TYR A 302 -11.24 -6.97 25.27
CA TYR A 302 -11.24 -5.52 25.43
C TYR A 302 -12.14 -4.74 24.45
N THR A 303 -13.01 -5.40 23.68
CA THR A 303 -13.94 -4.72 22.76
C THR A 303 -14.84 -3.73 23.50
N CYS A 304 -15.40 -4.10 24.65
CA CYS A 304 -16.24 -3.20 25.45
C CYS A 304 -15.48 -1.96 25.96
N VAL A 305 -14.19 -2.11 26.28
CA VAL A 305 -13.31 -1.00 26.70
C VAL A 305 -13.06 -0.07 25.52
N GLY A 306 -12.74 -0.62 24.35
CA GLY A 306 -12.46 0.17 23.15
C GLY A 306 -13.69 0.86 22.53
N GLN A 307 -14.88 0.28 22.70
CA GLN A 307 -16.14 0.85 22.18
C GLN A 307 -16.83 1.79 23.17
N CYS A 308 -16.34 1.94 24.41
CA CYS A 308 -16.93 2.83 25.40
C CYS A 308 -16.45 4.28 25.18
N PRO A 309 -17.30 5.20 24.68
CA PRO A 309 -16.87 6.59 24.42
C PRO A 309 -16.57 7.36 25.71
N ALA A 310 -17.17 6.94 26.83
CA ALA A 310 -16.92 7.52 28.15
C ALA A 310 -15.65 6.97 28.83
N GLY A 311 -15.07 5.88 28.31
CA GLY A 311 -13.88 5.26 28.91
C GLY A 311 -14.07 4.69 30.33
N VAL A 312 -15.31 4.34 30.71
CA VAL A 312 -15.67 3.97 32.09
C VAL A 312 -15.57 2.47 32.42
N ILE A 313 -15.16 1.64 31.47
CA ILE A 313 -15.09 0.18 31.62
C ILE A 313 -13.63 -0.25 31.76
N GLN A 314 -13.33 -1.05 32.78
CA GLN A 314 -12.03 -1.66 32.99
C GLN A 314 -12.18 -3.18 33.06
N VAL A 315 -11.25 -3.90 32.41
CA VAL A 315 -11.15 -5.36 32.46
C VAL A 315 -9.76 -5.70 32.98
N LEU A 316 -9.70 -6.42 34.09
CA LEU A 316 -8.46 -6.83 34.76
C LEU A 316 -8.36 -8.35 34.71
N GLN A 317 -7.20 -8.86 34.31
CA GLN A 317 -6.86 -10.28 34.35
C GLN A 317 -6.02 -10.52 35.60
N GLN A 318 -6.52 -11.35 36.54
CA GLN A 318 -5.76 -11.82 37.71
C GLN A 318 -5.15 -13.20 37.47
#